data_AF-A0A919N0Y8-F1
#
_entry.id   AF-A0A919N0Y8-F1
#
_cell.length_a   1.000
_cell.length_b   1.000
_cell.length_c   1.000
_cell.angle_alpha   90.00
_cell.angle_beta   90.00
_cell.angle_gamma   90.00
#
_symmetry.space_group_name_H-M   'P 1'
#
loop_
_entity.id
_entity.type
_entity.pdbx_description
1 polymer ?
#
loop_
_entity_poly.entity_id
_entity_poly.type
_entity_poly.pdbx_seq_one_letter_code
_entity_poly.pdbx_strand_id
1 'polypeptide(L)'
;MTGYDEADLRLAAAAGVRAPSLHNSQPWLFRLRDGAIEVLLDPHRQLPVADRAGWAARLAGGAAAFQARLALTAGGRPPAVHLLPAPDVVARLTPAAGRPPTYAEQDLYAAVPRRHSNRTPFRPEPVPAAVRARLIDAARSEAAWLDLLVGMTALSGFAEIAQSADRVLRRDARYQAEMVTWTHADAAPDGVPSQAGAPVGEPQDLLPQRLFSDRQRAPGRDYEPEPLIGILGVSGDRPLDQVVAGQALAKVLLTATAAGLDTSMISQPIEVPAARDQLRRSLSRTGFPQLTIRFGYGTPGHPTPRRAVGDVLVGEQVPVSPGV
;
A
#
# COMPACT_ATOMS: atom_id res chain seq x y z
N MET A 1 18.20 -8.98 30.91
CA MET A 1 18.66 -8.38 29.65
C MET A 1 17.62 -8.69 28.58
N THR A 2 16.95 -7.67 28.04
CA THR A 2 16.09 -7.82 26.86
C THR A 2 16.95 -8.37 25.74
N GLY A 3 16.63 -9.55 25.20
CA GLY A 3 17.46 -10.17 24.15
C GLY A 3 17.21 -9.60 22.75
N TYR A 4 16.91 -8.31 22.67
CA TYR A 4 16.80 -7.49 21.47
C TYR A 4 17.40 -6.12 21.79
N ASP A 5 17.88 -5.42 20.77
CA ASP A 5 18.54 -4.12 20.93
C ASP A 5 17.98 -3.06 19.97
N GLU A 6 18.60 -1.88 19.96
CA GLU A 6 18.20 -0.78 19.09
C GLU A 6 18.46 -1.07 17.60
N ALA A 7 19.39 -1.98 17.27
CA ALA A 7 19.63 -2.40 15.90
C ALA A 7 18.44 -3.20 15.36
N ASP A 8 17.84 -4.06 16.18
CA ASP A 8 16.59 -4.77 15.82
C ASP A 8 15.45 -3.79 15.52
N LEU A 9 15.31 -2.74 16.33
CA LEU A 9 14.31 -1.70 16.12
C LEU A 9 14.59 -0.87 14.85
N ARG A 10 15.87 -0.60 14.54
CA ARG A 10 16.26 0.05 13.27
C ARG A 10 15.96 -0.83 12.06
N LEU A 11 16.16 -2.14 12.15
CA LEU A 11 15.78 -3.09 11.09
C LEU A 11 14.27 -3.11 10.89
N ALA A 12 13.49 -2.98 11.97
CA ALA A 12 12.04 -2.83 11.89
C ALA A 12 11.62 -1.54 11.16
N ALA A 13 12.25 -0.40 11.49
CA ALA A 13 12.04 0.85 10.76
C ALA A 13 12.42 0.72 9.27
N ALA A 14 13.54 0.06 8.97
CA ALA A 14 13.99 -0.19 7.59
C ALA A 14 12.98 -1.02 6.80
N ALA A 15 12.37 -2.04 7.41
CA ALA A 15 11.29 -2.79 6.80
C ALA A 15 10.04 -1.91 6.62
N GLY A 16 9.67 -1.11 7.61
CA GLY A 16 8.56 -0.15 7.54
C GLY A 16 8.68 0.81 6.36
N VAL A 17 9.88 1.36 6.12
CA VAL A 17 10.19 2.25 4.99
C VAL A 17 9.85 1.65 3.62
N ARG A 18 9.89 0.32 3.46
CA ARG A 18 9.59 -0.35 2.18
C ARG A 18 8.10 -0.35 1.83
N ALA A 19 7.25 0.17 2.71
CA ALA A 19 5.80 0.14 2.53
C ALA A 19 5.38 0.88 1.25
N PRO A 20 4.23 0.51 0.67
CA PRO A 20 3.60 1.33 -0.35
C PRO A 20 2.93 2.56 0.30
N SER A 21 2.91 3.67 -0.44
CA SER A 21 2.09 4.83 -0.12
C SER A 21 1.57 5.48 -1.40
N LEU A 22 0.46 6.22 -1.30
CA LEU A 22 -0.05 7.00 -2.42
C LEU A 22 1.04 7.96 -2.93
N HIS A 23 1.24 7.98 -4.24
CA HIS A 23 2.29 8.75 -4.92
C HIS A 23 3.72 8.54 -4.40
N ASN A 24 3.97 7.44 -3.65
CA ASN A 24 5.25 7.22 -2.96
C ASN A 24 5.66 8.40 -2.04
N SER A 25 4.67 9.10 -1.46
CA SER A 25 4.90 10.23 -0.52
C SER A 25 5.60 9.83 0.78
N GLN A 26 5.55 8.54 1.14
CA GLN A 26 6.15 7.94 2.33
C GLN A 26 5.78 8.70 3.61
N PRO A 27 4.49 8.83 3.97
CA PRO A 27 4.01 9.78 4.99
C PRO A 27 4.19 9.25 6.42
N TRP A 28 5.33 8.63 6.71
CA TRP A 28 5.63 8.02 8.00
C TRP A 28 6.93 8.54 8.59
N LEU A 29 6.97 8.52 9.91
CA LEU A 29 8.17 8.67 10.74
C LEU A 29 8.23 7.49 11.71
N PHE A 30 9.42 7.18 12.20
CA PHE A 30 9.65 6.14 13.20
C PHE A 30 10.34 6.74 14.41
N ARG A 31 9.86 6.40 15.60
CA ARG A 31 10.49 6.79 16.86
C ARG A 31 10.89 5.55 17.64
N LEU A 32 12.15 5.47 18.03
CA LEU A 32 12.67 4.39 18.87
C LEU A 32 12.75 4.92 20.30
N ARG A 33 11.96 4.33 21.22
CA ARG A 33 11.87 4.82 22.60
C ARG A 33 11.40 3.72 23.53
N ASP A 34 11.97 3.68 24.74
CA ASP A 34 11.62 2.73 25.81
C ASP A 34 11.62 1.26 25.33
N GLY A 35 12.59 0.90 24.48
CA GLY A 35 12.70 -0.44 23.91
C GLY A 35 11.56 -0.82 22.95
N ALA A 36 10.82 0.14 22.42
CA ALA A 36 9.75 -0.05 21.43
C ALA A 36 10.00 0.81 20.18
N ILE A 37 9.31 0.48 19.10
CA ILE A 37 9.23 1.31 17.90
C ILE A 37 7.80 1.85 17.74
N GLU A 38 7.68 3.15 17.58
CA GLU A 38 6.44 3.83 17.21
C GLU A 38 6.49 4.19 15.73
N VAL A 39 5.38 3.94 15.03
CA VAL A 39 5.14 4.39 13.66
C VAL A 39 4.21 5.57 13.73
N LEU A 40 4.61 6.69 13.15
CA LEU A 40 3.88 7.95 13.18
C LEU A 40 3.48 8.37 11.77
N LEU A 41 2.47 9.23 11.66
CA LEU A 41 2.19 9.94 10.41
C LEU A 41 3.01 11.23 10.34
N ASP A 42 3.62 11.48 9.18
CA ASP A 42 4.27 12.75 8.86
C ASP A 42 3.24 13.70 8.23
N PRO A 43 2.74 14.72 8.93
CA PRO A 43 1.74 15.64 8.40
C PRO A 43 2.29 16.46 7.21
N HIS A 44 3.60 16.67 7.12
CA HIS A 44 4.21 17.41 6.01
C HIS A 44 4.24 16.61 4.70
N ARG A 45 3.91 15.31 4.76
CA ARG A 45 3.87 14.40 3.61
C ARG A 45 2.48 13.88 3.28
N GLN A 46 1.47 14.31 4.03
CA GLN A 46 0.09 14.11 3.64
C GLN A 46 -0.18 14.93 2.38
N LEU A 47 -0.90 14.34 1.43
CA LEU A 47 -1.25 14.99 0.17
C LEU A 47 -2.42 15.96 0.41
N PRO A 48 -2.22 17.29 0.34
CA PRO A 48 -3.27 18.26 0.68
C PRO A 48 -4.52 18.17 -0.20
N VAL A 49 -4.40 17.67 -1.43
CA VAL A 49 -5.53 17.54 -2.37
C VAL A 49 -6.02 16.10 -2.46
N ALA A 50 -5.16 15.17 -2.90
CA ALA A 50 -5.51 13.78 -3.13
C ALA A 50 -5.84 12.99 -1.85
N ASP A 51 -5.32 13.43 -0.70
CA ASP A 51 -5.55 12.76 0.59
C ASP A 51 -5.91 13.76 1.71
N ARG A 52 -6.80 14.70 1.43
CA ARG A 52 -7.21 15.73 2.40
C ARG A 52 -7.71 15.17 3.74
N ALA A 53 -8.35 14.00 3.72
CA ALA A 53 -8.85 13.34 4.93
C ALA A 53 -7.80 12.47 5.66
N GLY A 54 -6.61 12.28 5.08
CA GLY A 54 -5.54 11.44 5.64
C GLY A 54 -5.81 9.93 5.55
N TRP A 55 -6.73 9.50 4.68
CA TRP A 55 -7.06 8.10 4.46
C TRP A 55 -5.85 7.33 3.92
N ALA A 56 -5.21 7.84 2.85
CA ALA A 56 -4.08 7.20 2.23
C ALA A 56 -2.85 7.20 3.15
N ALA A 57 -2.65 8.27 3.93
CA ALA A 57 -1.61 8.35 4.95
C ALA A 57 -1.80 7.30 6.05
N ARG A 58 -3.03 7.11 6.57
CA ARG A 58 -3.32 6.05 7.56
C ARG A 58 -3.16 4.65 7.00
N LEU A 59 -3.58 4.41 5.75
CA LEU A 59 -3.36 3.13 5.06
C LEU A 59 -1.86 2.83 4.90
N ALA A 60 -1.08 3.84 4.48
CA ALA A 60 0.37 3.77 4.36
C ALA A 60 1.07 3.52 5.70
N GLY A 61 0.65 4.23 6.76
CA GLY A 61 1.15 4.03 8.12
C GLY A 61 0.85 2.64 8.67
N GLY A 62 -0.36 2.10 8.42
CA GLY A 62 -0.71 0.73 8.77
C GLY A 62 0.16 -0.29 8.03
N ALA A 63 0.43 -0.06 6.75
CA ALA A 63 1.33 -0.91 5.97
C ALA A 63 2.77 -0.88 6.50
N ALA A 64 3.28 0.30 6.86
CA ALA A 64 4.58 0.47 7.50
C ALA A 64 4.65 -0.25 8.86
N ALA A 65 3.62 -0.12 9.69
CA ALA A 65 3.51 -0.82 10.97
C ALA A 65 3.52 -2.34 10.80
N PHE A 66 2.82 -2.87 9.80
CA PHE A 66 2.85 -4.31 9.52
C PHE A 66 4.26 -4.79 9.16
N GLN A 67 4.96 -4.09 8.28
CA GLN A 67 6.30 -4.52 7.87
C GLN A 67 7.33 -4.39 9.01
N ALA A 68 7.22 -3.36 9.85
CA ALA A 68 8.02 -3.24 11.06
C ALA A 68 7.75 -4.39 12.05
N ARG A 69 6.47 -4.72 12.28
CA ARG A 69 6.06 -5.88 13.09
C ARG A 69 6.60 -7.19 12.53
N LEU A 70 6.54 -7.36 11.22
CA LEU A 70 7.02 -8.56 10.53
C LEU A 70 8.54 -8.72 10.68
N ALA A 71 9.30 -7.63 10.58
CA ALA A 71 10.76 -7.65 10.79
C ALA A 71 11.13 -8.11 12.21
N LEU A 72 10.48 -7.56 13.23
CA LEU A 72 10.68 -7.98 14.62
C LEU A 72 10.29 -9.45 14.82
N THR A 73 9.18 -9.88 14.21
CA THR A 73 8.73 -11.28 14.25
C THR A 73 9.73 -12.22 13.57
N ALA A 74 10.27 -11.84 12.40
CA ALA A 74 11.29 -12.59 11.67
C ALA A 74 12.63 -12.63 12.44
N GLY A 75 12.94 -11.60 13.23
CA GLY A 75 14.03 -11.59 14.21
C GLY A 75 13.76 -12.42 15.48
N GLY A 76 12.64 -13.15 15.53
CA GLY A 76 12.25 -14.00 16.65
C GLY A 76 11.67 -13.25 17.85
N ARG A 77 11.24 -12.01 17.65
CA ARG A 77 10.73 -11.08 18.68
C ARG A 77 9.36 -10.52 18.29
N PRO A 78 8.32 -11.36 18.15
CA PRO A 78 6.99 -10.87 17.78
C PRO A 78 6.54 -9.79 18.78
N PRO A 79 6.19 -8.58 18.33
CA PRO A 79 5.86 -7.50 19.24
C PRO A 79 4.39 -7.53 19.65
N ALA A 80 4.10 -7.05 20.86
CA ALA A 80 2.78 -6.55 21.20
C ALA A 80 2.48 -5.29 20.37
N VAL A 81 1.28 -5.22 19.80
CA VAL A 81 0.87 -4.15 18.89
C VAL A 81 -0.23 -3.33 19.54
N HIS A 82 0.01 -2.03 19.71
CA HIS A 82 -1.00 -1.08 20.16
C HIS A 82 -1.26 -0.07 19.04
N LEU A 83 -2.46 -0.07 18.47
CA LEU A 83 -2.84 0.81 17.37
C LEU A 83 -3.45 2.10 17.89
N LEU A 84 -3.08 3.22 17.27
CA LEU A 84 -3.55 4.56 17.63
C LEU A 84 -3.43 4.89 19.14
N PRO A 85 -2.28 4.65 19.81
CA PRO A 85 -2.13 4.97 21.22
C PRO A 85 -2.11 6.49 21.50
N ALA A 86 -1.86 7.31 20.47
CA ALA A 86 -1.87 8.77 20.51
C ALA A 86 -2.30 9.33 19.13
N PRO A 87 -2.66 10.63 19.03
CA PRO A 87 -3.20 11.21 17.79
C PRO A 87 -2.31 11.06 16.54
N ASP A 88 -0.99 11.15 16.69
CA ASP A 88 0.02 11.08 15.61
C ASP A 88 0.67 9.71 15.48
N VAL A 89 0.48 8.82 16.46
CA VAL A 89 1.09 7.49 16.50
C VAL A 89 0.12 6.47 15.91
N VAL A 90 0.47 5.90 14.75
CA VAL A 90 -0.29 4.84 14.08
C VAL A 90 -0.23 3.54 14.86
N ALA A 91 0.96 3.17 15.33
CA ALA A 91 1.19 1.94 16.07
C ALA A 91 2.40 2.08 16.98
N ARG A 92 2.32 1.47 18.16
CA ARG A 92 3.46 1.17 19.02
C ARG A 92 3.69 -0.32 19.04
N LEU A 93 4.91 -0.74 18.72
CA LEU A 93 5.35 -2.13 18.67
C LEU A 93 6.38 -2.37 19.76
N THR A 94 5.99 -3.16 20.76
CA THR A 94 6.86 -3.52 21.90
C THR A 94 7.29 -4.97 21.75
N PRO A 95 8.56 -5.27 21.40
CA PRO A 95 9.06 -6.63 21.28
C PRO A 95 8.78 -7.44 22.54
N ALA A 96 8.21 -8.65 22.39
CA ALA A 96 7.82 -9.51 23.51
C ALA A 96 8.82 -10.66 23.74
N ALA A 97 8.38 -11.66 24.51
CA ALA A 97 9.12 -12.91 24.69
C ALA A 97 9.45 -13.57 23.34
N GLY A 98 10.68 -14.06 23.22
CA GLY A 98 11.19 -14.57 21.95
C GLY A 98 10.57 -15.91 21.57
N ARG A 99 10.31 -16.11 20.28
CA ARG A 99 10.00 -17.41 19.67
C ARG A 99 10.60 -17.47 18.27
N PRO A 100 10.93 -18.67 17.74
CA PRO A 100 11.37 -18.78 16.35
C PRO A 100 10.25 -18.30 15.39
N PRO A 101 10.61 -17.62 14.29
CA PRO A 101 9.66 -17.30 13.23
C PRO A 101 9.21 -18.58 12.50
N THR A 102 7.96 -18.60 12.08
CA THR A 102 7.42 -19.63 11.19
C THR A 102 7.98 -19.47 9.76
N TYR A 103 7.92 -20.53 8.95
CA TYR A 103 8.30 -20.45 7.54
C TYR A 103 7.50 -19.39 6.77
N ALA A 104 6.19 -19.26 7.07
CA ALA A 104 5.35 -18.25 6.46
C ALA A 104 5.80 -16.81 6.82
N GLU A 105 6.25 -16.57 8.05
CA GLU A 105 6.78 -15.26 8.47
C GLU A 105 8.12 -14.96 7.80
N GLN A 106 8.99 -15.96 7.65
CA GLN A 106 10.26 -15.83 6.94
C GLN A 106 10.03 -15.52 5.45
N ASP A 107 9.14 -16.24 4.79
CA ASP A 107 8.79 -16.04 3.37
C ASP A 107 8.22 -14.65 3.12
N LEU A 108 7.32 -14.18 3.99
CA LEU A 108 6.76 -12.83 3.92
C LEU A 108 7.84 -11.77 4.13
N TYR A 109 8.75 -11.96 5.10
CA TYR A 109 9.82 -11.00 5.36
C TYR A 109 10.81 -10.93 4.18
N ALA A 110 11.14 -12.07 3.59
CA ALA A 110 11.96 -12.15 2.38
C ALA A 110 11.30 -11.49 1.14
N ALA A 111 9.99 -11.24 1.18
CA ALA A 111 9.28 -10.52 0.13
C ALA A 111 9.36 -8.99 0.26
N VAL A 112 9.67 -8.45 1.45
CA VAL A 112 9.73 -6.99 1.72
C VAL A 112 10.66 -6.23 0.77
N PRO A 113 11.92 -6.66 0.51
CA PRO A 113 12.79 -5.92 -0.40
C PRO A 113 12.35 -6.05 -1.88
N ARG A 114 11.73 -7.17 -2.25
CA ARG A 114 11.32 -7.50 -3.64
C ARG A 114 10.03 -6.80 -4.05
N ARG A 115 9.12 -6.59 -3.11
CA ARG A 115 7.79 -6.01 -3.37
C ARG A 115 7.93 -4.59 -3.90
N HIS A 116 7.38 -4.37 -5.08
CA HIS A 116 7.20 -3.04 -5.68
C HIS A 116 5.90 -3.03 -6.49
N SER A 117 5.40 -1.84 -6.83
CA SER A 117 4.22 -1.74 -7.69
C SER A 117 4.62 -1.85 -9.14
N ASN A 118 4.09 -2.84 -9.84
CA ASN A 118 4.34 -3.05 -11.25
C ASN A 118 3.10 -2.64 -12.07
N ARG A 119 3.25 -1.52 -12.77
CA ARG A 119 2.18 -0.90 -13.55
C ARG A 119 2.25 -1.24 -15.04
N THR A 120 3.16 -2.11 -15.45
CA THR A 120 3.19 -2.58 -16.84
C THR A 120 2.10 -3.62 -17.09
N PRO A 121 1.81 -3.96 -18.35
CA PRO A 121 0.94 -5.08 -18.70
C PRO A 121 1.37 -6.40 -18.05
N PHE A 122 0.40 -7.18 -17.58
CA PHE A 122 0.64 -8.52 -17.08
C PHE A 122 0.39 -9.56 -18.16
N ARG A 123 1.11 -10.68 -18.05
CA ARG A 123 0.93 -11.84 -18.91
C ARG A 123 -0.45 -12.48 -18.65
N PRO A 124 -1.02 -13.18 -19.63
CA PRO A 124 -2.38 -13.73 -19.54
C PRO A 124 -2.48 -14.98 -18.64
N GLU A 125 -1.39 -15.44 -18.01
CA GLU A 125 -1.47 -16.65 -17.20
C GLU A 125 -2.37 -16.44 -15.97
N PRO A 126 -3.34 -17.35 -15.74
CA PRO A 126 -4.26 -17.21 -14.62
C PRO A 126 -3.53 -17.45 -13.30
N VAL A 127 -3.78 -16.58 -12.32
CA VAL A 127 -3.30 -16.81 -10.94
C VAL A 127 -3.95 -18.08 -10.37
N PRO A 128 -3.18 -19.06 -9.88
CA PRO A 128 -3.71 -20.32 -9.37
C PRO A 128 -4.68 -20.14 -8.19
N ALA A 129 -5.71 -20.99 -8.11
CA ALA A 129 -6.73 -20.94 -7.06
C ALA A 129 -6.14 -20.98 -5.63
N ALA A 130 -5.12 -21.80 -5.40
CA ALA A 130 -4.42 -21.87 -4.11
C ALA A 130 -3.74 -20.53 -3.74
N VAL A 131 -3.20 -19.80 -4.72
CA VAL A 131 -2.63 -18.46 -4.48
C VAL A 131 -3.73 -17.47 -4.16
N ARG A 132 -4.85 -17.50 -4.89
CA ARG A 132 -6.03 -16.66 -4.62
C ARG A 132 -6.57 -16.86 -3.19
N ALA A 133 -6.67 -18.11 -2.74
CA ALA A 133 -7.08 -18.44 -1.37
C ALA A 133 -6.12 -17.83 -0.33
N ARG A 134 -4.80 -17.97 -0.53
CA ARG A 134 -3.79 -17.35 0.35
C ARG A 134 -3.89 -15.83 0.41
N LEU A 135 -4.23 -15.16 -0.69
CA LEU A 135 -4.43 -13.70 -0.70
C LEU A 135 -5.66 -13.30 0.13
N ILE A 136 -6.75 -14.07 0.04
CA ILE A 136 -7.96 -13.84 0.84
C ILE A 136 -7.68 -14.07 2.32
N ASP A 137 -6.98 -15.16 2.67
CA ASP A 137 -6.62 -15.48 4.05
C ASP A 137 -5.63 -14.46 4.64
N ALA A 138 -4.72 -13.92 3.82
CA ALA A 138 -3.83 -12.83 4.22
C ALA A 138 -4.63 -11.61 4.69
N ALA A 139 -5.64 -11.16 3.94
CA ALA A 139 -6.51 -10.07 4.38
C ALA A 139 -7.31 -10.44 5.65
N ARG A 140 -7.91 -11.64 5.68
CA ARG A 140 -8.72 -12.12 6.81
C ARG A 140 -7.95 -12.14 8.12
N SER A 141 -6.71 -12.61 8.08
CA SER A 141 -5.84 -12.70 9.26
C SER A 141 -5.46 -11.35 9.86
N GLU A 142 -5.71 -10.25 9.16
CA GLU A 142 -5.49 -8.87 9.61
C GLU A 142 -6.83 -8.11 9.72
N ALA A 143 -7.92 -8.83 10.05
CA ALA A 143 -9.27 -8.28 10.25
C ALA A 143 -9.85 -7.49 9.05
N ALA A 144 -9.39 -7.81 7.84
CA ALA A 144 -9.91 -7.26 6.59
C ALA A 144 -10.51 -8.37 5.72
N TRP A 145 -11.16 -7.97 4.63
CA TRP A 145 -11.59 -8.88 3.58
C TRP A 145 -10.96 -8.49 2.26
N LEU A 146 -10.65 -9.48 1.43
CA LEU A 146 -10.29 -9.29 0.02
C LEU A 146 -11.39 -9.95 -0.81
N ASP A 147 -11.98 -9.19 -1.73
CA ASP A 147 -12.98 -9.69 -2.68
C ASP A 147 -12.35 -9.75 -4.07
N LEU A 148 -12.18 -10.95 -4.61
CA LEU A 148 -11.60 -11.13 -5.94
C LEU A 148 -12.72 -11.12 -6.96
N LEU A 149 -12.67 -10.19 -7.92
CA LEU A 149 -13.65 -10.11 -8.98
C LEU A 149 -13.51 -11.33 -9.91
N VAL A 150 -14.65 -11.97 -10.19
CA VAL A 150 -14.73 -13.16 -11.04
C VAL A 150 -15.67 -12.88 -12.21
N GLY A 151 -15.17 -13.10 -13.42
CA GLY A 151 -15.93 -12.94 -14.65
C GLY A 151 -16.03 -11.49 -15.15
N MET A 152 -16.31 -11.37 -16.45
CA MET A 152 -16.29 -10.08 -17.13
C MET A 152 -17.35 -9.10 -16.68
N THR A 153 -18.53 -9.55 -16.24
CA THR A 153 -19.57 -8.65 -15.73
C THR A 153 -19.09 -7.84 -14.51
N ALA A 154 -18.44 -8.50 -13.55
CA ALA A 154 -17.92 -7.83 -12.36
C ALA A 154 -16.74 -6.91 -12.71
N LEU A 155 -15.85 -7.36 -13.60
CA LEU A 155 -14.70 -6.58 -14.06
C LEU A 155 -15.11 -5.33 -14.84
N SER A 156 -16.06 -5.43 -15.77
CA SER A 156 -16.58 -4.28 -16.54
C SER A 156 -17.29 -3.28 -15.62
N GLY A 157 -18.12 -3.75 -14.69
CA GLY A 157 -18.77 -2.86 -13.73
C GLY A 157 -17.77 -2.11 -12.84
N PHE A 158 -16.71 -2.79 -12.37
CA PHE A 158 -15.61 -2.14 -11.65
C PHE A 158 -14.85 -1.13 -12.53
N ALA A 159 -14.53 -1.52 -13.76
CA ALA A 159 -13.80 -0.68 -14.71
C ALA A 159 -14.53 0.62 -15.01
N GLU A 160 -15.85 0.58 -15.21
CA GLU A 160 -16.68 1.78 -15.41
C GLU A 160 -16.60 2.74 -14.21
N ILE A 161 -16.69 2.22 -12.98
CA ILE A 161 -16.55 3.00 -11.75
C ILE A 161 -15.15 3.63 -11.69
N ALA A 162 -14.10 2.84 -11.95
CA ALA A 162 -12.73 3.30 -11.92
C ALA A 162 -12.45 4.38 -12.96
N GLN A 163 -12.89 4.20 -14.20
CA GLN A 163 -12.75 5.20 -15.26
C GLN A 163 -13.54 6.47 -14.96
N SER A 164 -14.74 6.34 -14.38
CA SER A 164 -15.54 7.49 -13.97
C SER A 164 -14.82 8.31 -12.89
N ALA A 165 -14.27 7.64 -11.88
CA ALA A 165 -13.48 8.29 -10.84
C ALA A 165 -12.22 8.95 -11.42
N ASP A 166 -11.50 8.26 -12.30
CA ASP A 166 -10.31 8.79 -12.97
C ASP A 166 -10.63 10.05 -13.80
N ARG A 167 -11.77 10.10 -14.51
CA ARG A 167 -12.23 11.32 -15.21
C ARG A 167 -12.51 12.48 -14.27
N VAL A 168 -13.10 12.22 -13.09
CA VAL A 168 -13.33 13.26 -12.07
C VAL A 168 -12.00 13.83 -11.58
N LEU A 169 -11.05 12.97 -11.20
CA LEU A 169 -9.73 13.38 -10.71
C LEU A 169 -8.91 14.11 -11.78
N ARG A 170 -9.02 13.71 -13.05
CA ARG A 170 -8.36 14.40 -14.18
C ARG A 170 -8.86 15.80 -14.44
N ARG A 171 -10.13 16.07 -14.14
CA ARG A 171 -10.74 17.39 -14.35
C ARG A 171 -10.46 18.36 -13.19
N ASP A 172 -10.00 17.88 -12.04
CA ASP A 172 -9.62 18.75 -10.93
C ASP A 172 -8.18 19.28 -11.15
N ALA A 173 -8.07 20.56 -11.50
CA ALA A 173 -6.78 21.22 -11.73
C ALA A 173 -5.86 21.20 -10.50
N ARG A 174 -6.40 21.22 -9.27
CA ARG A 174 -5.59 21.15 -8.04
C ARG A 174 -5.01 19.76 -7.85
N TYR A 175 -5.81 18.72 -8.15
CA TYR A 175 -5.34 17.34 -8.11
C TYR A 175 -4.24 17.12 -9.16
N GLN A 176 -4.42 17.64 -10.37
CA GLN A 176 -3.39 17.54 -11.42
C GLN A 176 -2.10 18.28 -11.02
N ALA A 177 -2.21 19.50 -10.49
CA ALA A 177 -1.06 20.27 -10.03
C ALA A 177 -0.29 19.56 -8.92
N GLU A 178 -0.98 18.97 -7.94
CA GLU A 178 -0.35 18.13 -6.92
C GLU A 178 0.28 16.86 -7.53
N MET A 179 -0.43 16.15 -8.43
CA MET A 179 0.09 14.93 -9.04
C MET A 179 1.40 15.17 -9.78
N VAL A 180 1.53 16.29 -10.51
CA VAL A 180 2.75 16.66 -11.23
C VAL A 180 3.98 16.70 -10.32
N THR A 181 3.85 17.20 -9.08
CA THR A 181 4.98 17.28 -8.14
C THR A 181 5.48 15.91 -7.67
N TRP A 182 4.66 14.87 -7.82
CA TRP A 182 4.99 13.49 -7.44
C TRP A 182 5.27 12.57 -8.64
N THR A 183 5.28 13.10 -9.86
CA THR A 183 5.63 12.38 -11.10
C THR A 183 7.03 12.76 -11.56
N HIS A 184 7.67 11.94 -12.40
CA HIS A 184 9.02 12.23 -12.94
C HIS A 184 10.07 12.51 -11.86
N ALA A 185 9.91 11.85 -10.71
CA ALA A 185 10.76 12.02 -9.53
C ALA A 185 12.04 11.18 -9.65
N ASP A 186 12.68 11.16 -10.82
CA ASP A 186 13.73 10.19 -11.18
C ASP A 186 15.00 10.31 -10.32
N ALA A 187 15.27 11.50 -9.76
CA ALA A 187 16.39 11.76 -8.87
C ALA A 187 15.99 11.96 -7.39
N ALA A 188 14.69 11.91 -7.06
CA ALA A 188 14.20 12.17 -5.72
C ALA A 188 14.10 10.88 -4.89
N PRO A 189 14.24 10.95 -3.55
CA PRO A 189 14.06 9.78 -2.68
C PRO A 189 12.58 9.40 -2.45
N ASP A 190 11.65 10.18 -3.01
CA ASP A 190 10.20 10.02 -2.97
C ASP A 190 9.56 10.32 -4.34
N GLY A 191 8.24 10.18 -4.45
CA GLY A 191 7.56 10.29 -5.75
C GLY A 191 7.72 9.06 -6.63
N VAL A 192 7.11 9.11 -7.81
CA VAL A 192 7.09 8.02 -8.77
C VAL A 192 7.99 8.38 -9.97
N PRO A 193 9.13 7.70 -10.13
CA PRO A 193 9.96 7.81 -11.33
C PRO A 193 9.20 7.39 -12.58
N SER A 194 9.57 7.96 -13.73
CA SER A 194 8.94 7.68 -15.03
C SER A 194 8.96 6.18 -15.36
N GLN A 195 10.06 5.49 -15.06
CA GLN A 195 10.24 4.05 -15.30
C GLN A 195 9.34 3.16 -14.43
N ALA A 196 8.90 3.66 -13.26
CA ALA A 196 7.96 2.96 -12.37
C ALA A 196 6.48 3.30 -12.68
N GLY A 197 6.25 4.27 -13.57
CA GLY A 197 4.95 4.63 -14.10
C GLY A 197 4.41 3.60 -15.08
N ALA A 198 3.09 3.53 -15.18
CA ALA A 198 2.44 2.79 -16.27
C ALA A 198 2.76 3.49 -17.59
N PRO A 199 3.01 2.75 -18.69
CA PRO A 199 2.90 3.32 -20.03
C PRO A 199 1.54 3.98 -20.23
N VAL A 200 1.48 4.96 -21.12
CA VAL A 200 0.24 5.64 -21.50
C VAL A 200 -0.79 4.60 -21.93
N GLY A 201 -1.99 4.69 -21.35
CA GLY A 201 -3.10 3.80 -21.68
C GLY A 201 -3.71 4.13 -23.03
N GLU A 202 -4.27 3.13 -23.69
CA GLU A 202 -4.95 3.22 -24.98
C GLU A 202 -6.47 3.01 -24.82
N PRO A 203 -7.32 3.44 -25.77
CA PRO A 203 -8.78 3.42 -25.61
C PRO A 203 -9.40 2.05 -25.34
N GLN A 204 -8.74 0.96 -25.76
CA GLN A 204 -9.17 -0.41 -25.53
C GLN A 204 -8.83 -0.95 -24.14
N ASP A 205 -7.98 -0.25 -23.37
CA ASP A 205 -7.57 -0.71 -22.05
C ASP A 205 -8.73 -0.63 -21.07
N LEU A 206 -9.01 -1.75 -20.40
CA LEU A 206 -10.15 -1.86 -19.49
C LEU A 206 -10.03 -0.91 -18.30
N LEU A 207 -8.84 -0.80 -17.72
CA LEU A 207 -8.60 -0.09 -16.46
C LEU A 207 -7.88 1.24 -16.67
N PRO A 208 -8.25 2.31 -15.94
CA PRO A 208 -7.56 3.58 -16.04
C PRO A 208 -6.14 3.49 -15.49
N GLN A 209 -5.19 4.10 -16.20
CA GLN A 209 -3.81 4.28 -15.72
C GLN A 209 -3.62 5.67 -15.16
N ARG A 210 -3.04 5.77 -13.97
CA ARG A 210 -2.58 7.05 -13.45
C ARG A 210 -1.33 7.48 -14.21
N LEU A 211 -1.33 8.71 -14.74
CA LEU A 211 -0.26 9.23 -15.59
C LEU A 211 0.96 9.65 -14.75
N PHE A 212 1.78 8.67 -14.39
CA PHE A 212 3.11 8.90 -13.79
C PHE A 212 4.23 9.01 -14.83
N SER A 213 3.93 8.66 -16.08
CA SER A 213 4.85 8.62 -17.20
C SER A 213 4.11 8.95 -18.49
N ASP A 214 4.84 9.51 -19.44
CA ASP A 214 4.45 9.77 -20.83
C ASP A 214 4.93 8.67 -21.80
N ARG A 215 5.59 7.62 -21.28
CA ARG A 215 6.14 6.51 -22.05
C ARG A 215 5.06 5.78 -22.83
N GLN A 216 5.29 5.64 -24.13
CA GLN A 216 4.47 4.78 -24.98
C GLN A 216 4.80 3.31 -24.75
N ARG A 217 3.79 2.44 -24.82
CA ARG A 217 4.01 1.00 -24.77
C ARG A 217 4.51 0.50 -26.13
N ALA A 218 5.34 -0.55 -26.11
CA ALA A 218 5.78 -1.19 -27.35
C ALA A 218 4.62 -1.98 -27.98
N PRO A 219 4.58 -2.13 -29.33
CA PRO A 219 3.57 -2.95 -29.99
C PRO A 219 3.50 -4.38 -29.41
N GLY A 220 2.29 -4.91 -29.25
CA GLY A 220 2.05 -6.25 -28.67
C GLY A 220 2.25 -6.34 -27.15
N ARG A 221 2.43 -5.20 -26.46
CA ARG A 221 2.42 -5.11 -25.00
C ARG A 221 1.11 -4.49 -24.52
N ASP A 222 -0.01 -5.08 -24.94
CA ASP A 222 -1.33 -4.67 -24.49
C ASP A 222 -1.59 -5.09 -23.05
N TYR A 223 -2.38 -4.31 -22.33
CA TYR A 223 -2.88 -4.73 -21.03
C TYR A 223 -3.79 -5.94 -21.15
N GLU A 224 -3.75 -6.76 -20.13
CA GLU A 224 -4.56 -7.96 -20.03
C GLU A 224 -6.07 -7.61 -20.12
N PRO A 225 -6.84 -8.31 -20.97
CA PRO A 225 -8.28 -8.04 -21.11
C PRO A 225 -9.09 -8.48 -19.89
N GLU A 226 -8.58 -9.49 -19.15
CA GLU A 226 -9.21 -10.06 -17.96
C GLU A 226 -8.28 -10.00 -16.73
N PRO A 227 -7.99 -8.79 -16.20
CA PRO A 227 -7.11 -8.65 -15.04
C PRO A 227 -7.71 -9.29 -13.79
N LEU A 228 -6.87 -9.93 -12.97
CA LEU A 228 -7.30 -10.32 -11.62
C LEU A 228 -7.32 -9.10 -10.71
N ILE A 229 -8.53 -8.66 -10.36
CA ILE A 229 -8.77 -7.53 -9.47
C ILE A 229 -9.26 -8.01 -8.11
N GLY A 230 -8.62 -7.53 -7.05
CA GLY A 230 -9.03 -7.73 -5.67
C GLY A 230 -9.36 -6.41 -5.00
N ILE A 231 -10.53 -6.33 -4.37
CA ILE A 231 -10.95 -5.18 -3.58
C ILE A 231 -10.72 -5.52 -2.11
N LEU A 232 -9.83 -4.77 -1.47
CA LEU A 232 -9.56 -4.85 -0.04
C LEU A 232 -10.54 -3.94 0.69
N GLY A 233 -11.17 -4.44 1.75
CA GLY A 233 -12.00 -3.63 2.62
C GLY A 233 -12.05 -4.14 4.04
N VAL A 234 -12.69 -3.36 4.91
CA VAL A 234 -12.81 -3.62 6.36
C VAL A 234 -14.23 -3.27 6.79
N SER A 235 -14.61 -3.63 8.02
CA SER A 235 -15.99 -3.44 8.51
C SER A 235 -16.38 -1.97 8.72
N GLY A 236 -15.43 -1.11 9.09
CA GLY A 236 -15.65 0.32 9.32
C GLY A 236 -14.87 1.24 8.36
N ASP A 237 -14.89 2.54 8.64
CA ASP A 237 -14.11 3.54 7.87
C ASP A 237 -13.53 4.64 8.76
N ARG A 238 -13.38 4.36 10.06
CA ARG A 238 -12.73 5.27 11.00
C ARG A 238 -11.21 5.18 10.84
N PRO A 239 -10.45 6.11 11.44
CA PRO A 239 -8.99 6.07 11.41
C PRO A 239 -8.38 4.70 11.77
N LEU A 240 -8.91 4.02 12.80
CA LEU A 240 -8.46 2.68 13.19
C LEU A 240 -8.67 1.65 12.07
N ASP A 241 -9.85 1.66 11.45
CA ASP A 241 -10.22 0.73 10.38
C ASP A 241 -9.29 0.90 9.16
N GLN A 242 -8.89 2.14 8.86
CA GLN A 242 -7.96 2.46 7.77
C GLN A 242 -6.53 2.00 8.09
N VAL A 243 -6.08 2.09 9.34
CA VAL A 243 -4.79 1.52 9.78
C VAL A 243 -4.80 -0.01 9.70
N VAL A 244 -5.90 -0.65 10.11
CA VAL A 244 -6.10 -2.11 9.99
C VAL A 244 -6.06 -2.52 8.51
N ALA A 245 -6.75 -1.79 7.64
CA ALA A 245 -6.70 -2.01 6.19
C ALA A 245 -5.28 -1.85 5.63
N GLY A 246 -4.49 -0.93 6.16
CA GLY A 246 -3.08 -0.78 5.81
C GLY A 246 -2.24 -2.01 6.16
N GLN A 247 -2.46 -2.59 7.33
CA GLN A 247 -1.77 -3.83 7.72
C GLN A 247 -2.15 -5.01 6.81
N ALA A 248 -3.44 -5.16 6.55
CA ALA A 248 -3.96 -6.17 5.63
C ALA A 248 -3.40 -5.99 4.22
N LEU A 249 -3.35 -4.76 3.73
CA LEU A 249 -2.76 -4.42 2.43
C LEU A 249 -1.31 -4.90 2.34
N ALA A 250 -0.48 -4.56 3.33
CA ALA A 250 0.92 -4.99 3.35
C ALA A 250 1.04 -6.52 3.29
N LYS A 251 0.26 -7.24 4.10
CA LYS A 251 0.28 -8.70 4.11
C LYS A 251 -0.15 -9.30 2.77
N VAL A 252 -1.21 -8.77 2.15
CA VAL A 252 -1.69 -9.22 0.83
C VAL A 252 -0.62 -9.00 -0.24
N LEU A 253 0.01 -7.82 -0.29
CA LEU A 253 1.04 -7.51 -1.28
C LEU A 253 2.30 -8.38 -1.09
N LEU A 254 2.71 -8.63 0.15
CA LEU A 254 3.84 -9.50 0.45
C LEU A 254 3.52 -10.97 0.15
N THR A 255 2.30 -11.42 0.42
CA THR A 255 1.82 -12.77 0.06
C THR A 255 1.83 -12.96 -1.46
N ALA A 256 1.38 -11.95 -2.22
CA ALA A 256 1.46 -11.96 -3.67
C ALA A 256 2.91 -12.04 -4.16
N THR A 257 3.79 -11.20 -3.62
CA THR A 257 5.22 -11.17 -3.97
C THR A 257 5.95 -12.47 -3.61
N ALA A 258 5.60 -13.09 -2.48
CA ALA A 258 6.12 -14.40 -2.08
C ALA A 258 5.65 -15.53 -3.03
N ALA A 259 4.46 -15.39 -3.61
CA ALA A 259 3.93 -16.29 -4.63
C ALA A 259 4.43 -16.01 -6.06
N GLY A 260 5.33 -15.03 -6.23
CA GLY A 260 5.86 -14.64 -7.55
C GLY A 260 4.92 -13.77 -8.38
N LEU A 261 3.91 -13.15 -7.76
CA LEU A 261 3.01 -12.22 -8.42
C LEU A 261 3.52 -10.79 -8.34
N ASP A 262 3.30 -10.06 -9.43
CA ASP A 262 3.35 -8.62 -9.49
C ASP A 262 2.01 -8.02 -9.06
N THR A 263 2.06 -6.80 -8.53
CA THR A 263 0.87 -6.06 -8.08
C THR A 263 0.89 -4.60 -8.46
N SER A 264 -0.27 -4.03 -8.77
CA SER A 264 -0.47 -2.58 -8.82
C SER A 264 -1.72 -2.18 -8.03
N MET A 265 -1.74 -0.94 -7.54
CA MET A 265 -2.85 -0.41 -6.76
C MET A 265 -3.65 0.57 -7.62
N ILE A 266 -4.97 0.50 -7.48
CA ILE A 266 -5.95 1.35 -8.15
C ILE A 266 -6.77 2.03 -7.05
N SER A 267 -6.43 3.28 -6.74
CA SER A 267 -7.03 4.04 -5.64
C SER A 267 -8.10 5.04 -6.10
N GLN A 268 -8.19 5.32 -7.40
CA GLN A 268 -9.14 6.27 -7.98
C GLN A 268 -10.60 6.03 -7.54
N PRO A 269 -11.13 4.78 -7.56
CA PRO A 269 -12.49 4.50 -7.09
C PRO A 269 -12.73 4.86 -5.62
N ILE A 270 -11.67 4.92 -4.81
CA ILE A 270 -11.74 5.19 -3.37
C ILE A 270 -11.61 6.69 -3.09
N GLU A 271 -10.75 7.38 -3.86
CA GLU A 271 -10.50 8.84 -3.74
C GLU A 271 -11.74 9.68 -4.05
N VAL A 272 -12.66 9.18 -4.88
CA VAL A 272 -13.91 9.89 -5.23
C VAL A 272 -15.08 9.33 -4.41
N PRO A 273 -15.69 10.10 -3.48
CA PRO A 273 -16.71 9.60 -2.57
C PRO A 273 -17.90 8.90 -3.27
N ALA A 274 -18.42 9.51 -4.34
CA ALA A 274 -19.54 8.93 -5.09
C ALA A 274 -19.16 7.60 -5.78
N ALA A 275 -17.93 7.50 -6.30
CA ALA A 275 -17.43 6.26 -6.91
C ALA A 275 -17.20 5.18 -5.86
N ARG A 276 -16.70 5.56 -4.67
CA ARG A 276 -16.51 4.64 -3.54
C ARG A 276 -17.83 4.09 -3.03
N ASP A 277 -18.86 4.93 -2.95
CA ASP A 277 -20.22 4.51 -2.61
C ASP A 277 -20.84 3.60 -3.67
N GLN A 278 -20.62 3.89 -4.96
CA GLN A 278 -21.04 3.02 -6.05
C GLN A 278 -20.35 1.66 -5.97
N LEU A 279 -19.03 1.64 -5.75
CA LEU A 279 -18.25 0.42 -5.55
C LEU A 279 -18.75 -0.37 -4.34
N ARG A 280 -18.98 0.30 -3.21
CA ARG A 280 -19.49 -0.35 -2.00
C ARG A 280 -20.84 -1.02 -2.25
N ARG A 281 -21.75 -0.37 -2.99
CA ARG A 281 -23.08 -0.92 -3.31
C ARG A 281 -23.05 -2.03 -4.36
N SER A 282 -22.08 -2.03 -5.27
CA SER A 282 -21.93 -3.12 -6.25
C SER A 282 -21.36 -4.39 -5.63
N LEU A 283 -20.66 -4.27 -4.50
CA LEU A 283 -20.17 -5.40 -3.73
C LEU A 283 -21.31 -6.01 -2.92
N SER A 284 -21.46 -7.33 -3.00
CA SER A 284 -22.36 -8.11 -2.13
C SER A 284 -21.72 -8.33 -0.75
N ARG A 285 -21.10 -7.29 -0.18
CA ARG A 285 -20.36 -7.33 1.10
C ARG A 285 -20.70 -6.15 1.97
N THR A 286 -20.64 -6.38 3.29
CA THR A 286 -20.74 -5.32 4.28
C THR A 286 -19.37 -4.66 4.53
N GLY A 287 -19.40 -3.43 5.01
CA GLY A 287 -18.20 -2.65 5.29
C GLY A 287 -17.82 -1.69 4.16
N PHE A 288 -16.55 -1.28 4.13
CA PHE A 288 -16.06 -0.20 3.28
C PHE A 288 -14.86 -0.68 2.46
N PRO A 289 -14.91 -0.54 1.11
CA PRO A 289 -13.74 -0.76 0.29
C PRO A 289 -12.68 0.29 0.64
N GLN A 290 -11.45 -0.17 0.83
CA GLN A 290 -10.30 0.64 1.20
C GLN A 290 -9.33 0.76 0.05
N LEU A 291 -9.05 -0.29 -0.72
CA LEU A 291 -8.16 -0.18 -1.87
C LEU A 291 -8.45 -1.26 -2.90
N THR A 292 -8.20 -0.98 -4.17
CA THR A 292 -8.24 -2.02 -5.21
C THR A 292 -6.83 -2.39 -5.65
N ILE A 293 -6.59 -3.68 -5.86
CA ILE A 293 -5.29 -4.26 -6.19
C ILE A 293 -5.46 -5.11 -7.45
N ARG A 294 -4.55 -4.93 -8.40
CA ARG A 294 -4.40 -5.79 -9.57
C ARG A 294 -3.29 -6.80 -9.32
N PHE A 295 -3.50 -8.05 -9.68
CA PHE A 295 -2.57 -9.15 -9.51
C PHE A 295 -2.28 -9.83 -10.85
N GLY A 296 -1.05 -10.27 -11.05
CA GLY A 296 -0.69 -11.07 -12.21
C GLY A 296 0.81 -11.33 -12.29
N TYR A 297 1.27 -11.72 -13.47
CA TYR A 297 2.68 -11.95 -13.75
C TYR A 297 3.18 -10.88 -14.72
N GLY A 298 3.95 -9.91 -14.24
CA GLY A 298 4.48 -8.84 -15.05
C GLY A 298 5.83 -9.18 -15.68
N THR A 299 6.26 -8.33 -16.60
CA THR A 299 7.69 -8.19 -16.91
C THR A 299 8.39 -7.49 -15.73
N PRO A 300 9.70 -7.72 -15.49
CA PRO A 300 10.43 -7.05 -14.42
C PRO A 300 10.17 -5.54 -14.41
N GLY A 301 9.59 -5.05 -13.31
CA GLY A 301 9.30 -3.64 -13.11
C GLY A 301 10.48 -2.88 -12.49
N HIS A 302 10.35 -1.56 -12.42
CA HIS A 302 11.33 -0.70 -11.76
C HIS A 302 10.85 -0.35 -10.34
N PRO A 303 11.58 -0.72 -9.28
CA PRO A 303 11.23 -0.32 -7.93
C PRO A 303 11.36 1.20 -7.75
N THR A 304 10.43 1.81 -7.02
CA THR A 304 10.52 3.23 -6.67
C THR A 304 11.57 3.44 -5.56
N PRO A 305 12.23 4.61 -5.50
CA PRO A 305 13.16 4.93 -4.42
C PRO A 305 12.46 4.99 -3.06
N ARG A 306 13.27 4.97 -2.00
CA ARG A 306 12.83 5.17 -0.62
C ARG A 306 13.78 6.12 0.09
N ARG A 307 13.24 6.93 0.99
CA ARG A 307 14.02 7.75 1.92
C ARG A 307 14.91 6.86 2.78
N ALA A 308 16.09 7.36 3.17
CA ALA A 308 16.95 6.60 4.05
C ALA A 308 16.28 6.47 5.43
N VAL A 309 16.57 5.38 6.14
CA VAL A 309 16.00 5.14 7.47
C VAL A 309 16.36 6.28 8.44
N GLY A 310 17.56 6.83 8.32
CA GLY A 310 17.99 7.99 9.11
C GLY A 310 17.13 9.24 8.89
N ASP A 311 16.60 9.45 7.67
CA ASP A 311 15.79 10.63 7.33
C ASP A 311 14.35 10.55 7.89
N VAL A 312 13.95 9.36 8.34
CA VAL A 312 12.61 9.09 8.88
C VAL A 312 12.62 8.67 10.33
N LEU A 313 13.80 8.55 10.93
CA LEU A 313 13.95 8.34 12.37
C LEU A 313 13.89 9.69 13.08
N VAL A 314 12.99 9.83 14.03
CA VAL A 314 12.88 11.01 14.88
C VAL A 314 13.31 10.69 16.30
N GLY A 315 13.96 11.67 16.96
CA GLY A 315 14.29 11.58 18.38
C GLY A 315 13.04 11.58 19.27
N GLU A 316 13.24 11.50 20.58
CA GLU A 316 12.16 11.47 21.57
C GLU A 316 11.28 12.73 21.60
N GLN A 317 11.67 13.79 20.90
CA GLN A 317 10.89 15.02 20.74
C GLN A 317 10.41 15.16 19.30
N VAL A 318 9.09 15.06 19.09
CA VAL A 318 8.46 15.80 17.97
C VAL A 318 8.50 17.26 18.38
N PRO A 319 8.90 18.19 17.50
CA PRO A 319 8.58 19.59 17.73
C PRO A 319 7.06 19.68 17.75
N VAL A 320 6.49 19.89 18.93
CA VAL A 320 5.14 20.44 19.05
C VAL A 320 5.13 21.70 18.20
N SER A 321 4.20 21.79 17.24
CA SER A 321 4.05 22.97 16.40
C SER A 321 4.09 24.24 17.26
N PRO A 322 4.77 25.32 16.84
CA PRO A 322 4.61 26.60 17.51
C PRO A 322 3.15 27.02 17.30
N GLY A 323 2.44 27.25 18.39
CA GLY A 323 1.08 27.77 18.36
C GLY A 323 1.03 29.13 17.67
N VAL A 324 -0.03 29.38 16.89
CA VAL A 324 -1.19 30.24 17.19
C VAL A 324 -2.29 29.87 16.19
#